data_AF-A0A933SWA2-F1
#
_entry.id   AF-A0A933SWA2-F1
#
_cell.length_a   1.000
_cell.length_b   1.000
_cell.length_c   1.000
_cell.angle_alpha   90.00
_cell.angle_beta   90.00
_cell.angle_gamma   90.00
#
_symmetry.space_group_name_H-M   'P 1'
#
loop_
_entity.id
_entity.type
_entity.pdbx_description
1 polymer ?
#
loop_
_entity_poly.entity_id
_entity_poly.type
_entity_poly.pdbx_seq_one_letter_code
_entity_poly.pdbx_strand_id
1 'polypeptide(L)'
;MSEFLPISKIPTKDTQLASSVEKLKGMSSQLKKGVDDKKLKEAAQEFESILTFTMLKHMREAVPKSDLLKSSAEEIYQSMMDQEVTKSAAKTKGLGIADMLYRQFS
;
A
#
# COMPACT_ATOMS: atom_id res chain seq x y z
N MET A 1 -9.22 -16.33 28.25
CA MET A 1 -9.99 -15.73 27.15
C MET A 1 -9.42 -14.35 26.92
N SER A 2 -8.51 -14.20 25.96
CA SER A 2 -7.88 -12.92 25.61
C SER A 2 -8.81 -12.16 24.67
N GLU A 3 -9.42 -11.10 25.20
CA GLU A 3 -10.32 -10.20 24.48
C GLU A 3 -9.66 -9.68 23.20
N PHE A 4 -10.33 -9.91 22.08
CA PHE A 4 -10.05 -9.26 20.80
C PHE A 4 -10.17 -7.75 20.98
N LEU A 5 -9.08 -7.01 20.76
CA LEU A 5 -9.10 -5.55 20.77
C LEU A 5 -9.98 -5.01 19.62
N PRO A 6 -10.83 -4.00 19.86
CA PRO A 6 -11.74 -3.49 18.86
C PRO A 6 -10.98 -2.78 17.72
N ILE A 7 -11.31 -3.18 16.49
CA ILE A 7 -10.84 -2.68 15.19
C ILE A 7 -11.14 -1.18 14.92
N SER A 8 -11.54 -0.44 15.96
CA SER A 8 -12.11 0.92 15.92
C SER A 8 -11.08 2.04 15.78
N LYS A 9 -9.78 1.77 15.85
CA LYS A 9 -8.72 2.81 15.85
C LYS A 9 -7.84 2.77 14.60
N ILE A 10 -8.41 2.51 13.42
CA ILE A 10 -7.71 2.70 12.15
C ILE A 10 -7.69 4.21 11.88
N PRO A 11 -6.52 4.89 11.86
CA PRO A 11 -6.45 6.30 11.49
C PRO A 11 -6.72 6.45 9.99
N THR A 12 -7.92 6.86 9.61
CA THR A 12 -8.39 7.05 8.22
C THR A 12 -7.87 8.31 7.53
N LYS A 13 -6.76 8.91 8.00
CA LYS A 13 -6.23 10.19 7.46
C LYS A 13 -5.18 10.02 6.35
N ASP A 14 -5.14 8.87 5.67
CA ASP A 14 -4.18 8.64 4.59
C ASP A 14 -4.76 9.09 3.23
N THR A 15 -4.63 10.40 2.95
CA THR A 15 -4.95 11.06 1.67
C THR A 15 -4.32 10.36 0.45
N GLN A 16 -3.25 9.58 0.64
CA GLN A 16 -2.55 8.80 -0.39
C GLN A 16 -3.31 7.53 -0.83
N LEU A 17 -4.17 6.94 0.01
CA LEU A 17 -4.98 5.79 -0.39
C LEU A 17 -6.14 6.25 -1.30
N ALA A 18 -6.77 7.39 -0.95
CA ALA A 18 -7.86 7.98 -1.72
C ALA A 18 -7.41 8.44 -3.12
N SER A 19 -6.23 9.07 -3.24
CA SER A 19 -5.70 9.49 -4.54
C SER A 19 -5.30 8.32 -5.43
N SER A 20 -4.81 7.23 -4.84
CA SER A 20 -4.46 5.99 -5.56
C SER A 20 -5.69 5.27 -6.10
N VAL A 21 -6.80 5.25 -5.34
CA VAL A 21 -8.08 4.68 -5.77
C VAL A 21 -8.70 5.48 -6.92
N GLU A 22 -8.62 6.82 -6.88
CA GLU A 22 -9.05 7.67 -8.00
C GLU A 22 -8.17 7.48 -9.25
N LYS A 23 -6.85 7.29 -9.08
CA LYS A 23 -5.91 6.98 -10.17
C LYS A 23 -6.26 5.64 -10.84
N LEU A 24 -6.58 4.62 -10.06
CA LEU A 24 -7.07 3.32 -10.56
C LEU A 24 -8.39 3.45 -11.33
N LYS A 25 -9.34 4.24 -10.82
CA LYS A 25 -10.63 4.47 -11.48
C LYS A 25 -10.46 5.22 -12.80
N GLY A 26 -9.58 6.22 -12.86
CA GLY A 26 -9.20 6.91 -14.09
C GLY A 26 -8.56 5.99 -15.13
N MET A 27 -7.73 5.04 -14.70
CA MET A 27 -7.14 4.02 -15.57
C MET A 27 -8.17 2.98 -16.06
N SER A 28 -9.17 2.64 -15.23
CA SER A 28 -10.31 1.78 -15.63
C SER A 28 -11.16 2.37 -16.76
N SER A 29 -11.25 3.70 -16.83
CA SER A 29 -11.88 4.43 -17.94
C SER A 29 -11.03 4.36 -19.22
N GLN A 30 -9.70 4.34 -19.08
CA GLN A 30 -8.74 4.20 -20.19
C GLN A 30 -8.63 2.75 -20.72
N LEU A 31 -8.93 1.76 -19.87
CA LEU A 31 -8.99 0.32 -20.22
C LEU A 31 -9.94 -0.01 -21.39
N LYS A 32 -10.98 0.79 -21.63
CA LYS A 32 -11.91 0.59 -22.75
C LYS A 32 -11.36 0.95 -24.14
N LYS A 33 -10.15 1.52 -24.24
CA LYS A 33 -9.56 1.98 -25.53
C LYS A 33 -8.38 1.13 -26.03
N GLY A 34 -8.16 -0.06 -25.46
CA GLY A 34 -7.01 -0.92 -25.81
C GLY A 34 -5.80 -0.50 -25.00
N VAL A 35 -5.65 -1.06 -23.81
CA VAL A 35 -4.50 -0.79 -22.94
C VAL A 35 -3.34 -1.69 -23.31
N ASP A 36 -2.18 -1.06 -23.40
CA ASP A 36 -0.88 -1.71 -23.49
C ASP A 36 -0.68 -2.56 -22.22
N ASP A 37 -0.63 -3.87 -22.38
CA ASP A 37 -0.53 -4.90 -21.34
C ASP A 37 0.55 -4.58 -20.29
N LYS A 38 1.63 -3.96 -20.75
CA LYS A 38 2.74 -3.48 -19.93
C LYS A 38 2.32 -2.39 -18.93
N LYS A 39 1.47 -1.45 -19.34
CA LYS A 39 0.98 -0.36 -18.46
C LYS A 39 0.02 -0.88 -17.40
N LEU A 40 -0.79 -1.89 -17.73
CA LEU A 40 -1.68 -2.53 -16.74
C LEU A 40 -0.85 -3.23 -15.66
N LYS A 41 0.19 -3.96 -16.07
CA LYS A 41 1.11 -4.62 -15.14
C LYS A 41 1.85 -3.63 -14.25
N GLU A 42 2.37 -2.54 -14.80
CA GLU A 42 3.05 -1.49 -14.03
C GLU A 42 2.11 -0.83 -13.01
N ALA A 43 0.86 -0.56 -13.39
CA ALA A 43 -0.15 0.01 -12.49
C ALA A 43 -0.51 -0.95 -11.35
N ALA A 44 -0.65 -2.24 -11.65
CA ALA A 44 -0.93 -3.26 -10.66
C ALA A 44 0.22 -3.39 -9.64
N GLN A 45 1.47 -3.30 -10.10
CA GLN A 45 2.67 -3.28 -9.24
C GLN A 45 2.72 -2.02 -8.37
N GLU A 46 2.40 -0.84 -8.92
CA GLU A 46 2.34 0.41 -8.16
C GLU A 46 1.29 0.30 -7.03
N PHE A 47 0.12 -0.28 -7.33
CA PHE A 47 -0.91 -0.51 -6.31
C PHE A 47 -0.45 -1.48 -5.21
N GLU A 48 0.16 -2.61 -5.58
CA GLU A 48 0.66 -3.58 -4.60
C GLU A 48 1.71 -2.96 -3.67
N SER A 49 2.58 -2.09 -4.18
CA SER A 49 3.56 -1.35 -3.37
C SER A 49 2.86 -0.50 -2.30
N ILE A 50 1.82 0.25 -2.70
CA ILE A 50 1.10 1.15 -1.80
C ILE A 50 0.34 0.34 -0.75
N LEU A 51 -0.34 -0.73 -1.16
CA LEU A 51 -1.07 -1.59 -0.25
C LEU A 51 -0.14 -2.25 0.78
N THR A 52 1.01 -2.75 0.34
CA THR A 52 2.02 -3.37 1.22
C THR A 52 2.59 -2.35 2.20
N PHE A 53 2.87 -1.13 1.74
CA PHE A 53 3.31 -0.02 2.59
C PHE A 53 2.26 0.34 3.65
N THR A 54 1.01 0.51 3.23
CA THR A 54 -0.09 0.81 4.15
C THR A 54 -0.26 -0.31 5.18
N MET A 55 -0.22 -1.57 4.76
CA MET A 55 -0.29 -2.73 5.67
C MET A 55 0.86 -2.72 6.68
N LEU A 56 2.11 -2.54 6.24
CA LEU A 56 3.27 -2.49 7.12
C LEU A 56 3.17 -1.33 8.13
N LYS A 57 2.77 -0.15 7.67
CA LYS A 57 2.54 1.02 8.53
C LYS A 57 1.50 0.73 9.61
N HIS A 58 0.35 0.16 9.23
CA HIS A 58 -0.73 -0.16 10.17
C HIS A 58 -0.31 -1.26 11.17
N MET A 59 0.45 -2.26 10.73
CA MET A 59 1.02 -3.27 11.63
C MET A 59 1.96 -2.64 12.67
N ARG A 60 2.79 -1.67 12.28
CA ARG A 60 3.67 -0.95 13.22
C ARG A 60 2.89 -0.04 14.18
N GLU A 61 1.82 0.61 13.71
CA GLU A 61 0.94 1.42 14.56
C GLU A 61 0.18 0.59 15.59
N ALA A 62 -0.14 -0.67 15.27
CA ALA A 62 -0.78 -1.61 16.19
C ALA A 62 0.15 -2.15 17.29
N VAL A 63 1.48 -2.04 17.12
CA VAL A 63 2.45 -2.42 18.16
C VAL A 63 2.58 -1.28 19.18
N PRO A 64 2.35 -1.53 20.48
CA PRO A 64 2.51 -0.52 21.51
C PRO A 64 3.94 0.03 21.52
N LYS A 65 4.10 1.30 21.15
CA LYS A 65 5.41 1.96 21.20
C LYS A 65 5.72 2.35 22.65
N SER A 66 6.83 1.86 23.19
CA SER A 66 7.41 2.36 24.44
C SER A 66 7.86 3.82 24.25
N ASP A 67 7.52 4.70 25.19
CA ASP A 67 7.79 6.16 25.12
C ASP A 67 9.27 6.54 24.95
N LEU A 68 10.18 5.59 25.15
CA LEU A 68 11.63 5.76 25.02
C LEU A 68 12.14 5.85 23.57
N LEU A 69 11.35 5.49 22.55
CA LEU A 69 11.76 5.44 21.13
C LEU A 69 10.96 6.39 20.23
N LYS A 70 10.42 7.48 20.75
CA LYS A 70 9.65 8.46 19.96
C LYS A 70 10.51 9.64 19.53
N SER A 71 11.26 9.48 18.44
CA SER A 71 11.80 10.63 17.70
C SER A 71 11.03 10.82 16.39
N SER A 72 10.44 12.00 16.18
CA SER A 72 9.74 12.32 14.92
C SER A 72 10.65 12.25 13.69
N ALA A 73 11.95 12.50 13.87
CA ALA A 73 12.93 12.37 12.78
C ALA A 73 13.15 10.89 12.39
N GLU A 74 13.15 9.99 13.37
CA GLU A 74 13.26 8.55 13.15
C GLU A 74 12.02 8.01 12.43
N GLU A 75 10.82 8.44 12.81
CA GLU A 75 9.58 8.04 12.13
C GLU A 75 9.54 8.45 10.66
N ILE A 76 10.00 9.67 10.35
CA ILE A 76 10.08 10.16 8.97
C ILE A 76 11.09 9.34 8.16
N TYR A 77 12.30 9.14 8.70
CA TYR A 77 13.34 8.35 8.04
C TYR A 77 12.89 6.90 7.80
N GLN A 78 12.28 6.28 8.82
CA GLN A 78 11.73 4.93 8.74
C GLN A 78 10.62 4.83 7.69
N SER A 79 9.73 5.82 7.61
CA SER A 79 8.67 5.86 6.59
C SER A 79 9.23 5.97 5.17
N MET A 80 10.24 6.81 4.97
CA MET A 80 10.91 6.92 3.66
C MET A 80 11.60 5.61 3.29
N MET A 81 12.21 4.94 4.26
CA MET A 81 12.85 3.67 4.04
C MET A 81 11.85 2.57 3.68
N ASP A 82 10.78 2.45 4.48
CA ASP A 82 9.70 1.48 4.24
C ASP A 82 9.06 1.70 2.86
N GLN A 83 8.94 2.95 2.38
CA GLN A 83 8.42 3.27 1.05
C GLN A 83 9.31 2.74 -0.08
N GLU A 84 10.63 2.88 0.00
CA GLU A 84 11.53 2.34 -1.03
C GLU A 84 11.65 0.81 -0.95
N VAL A 85 11.63 0.24 0.26
CA VAL A 85 11.61 -1.22 0.46
C VAL A 85 10.37 -1.84 -0.16
N THR A 86 9.19 -1.27 0.08
CA THR A 86 7.92 -1.78 -0.45
C THR A 86 7.81 -1.62 -1.95
N LYS A 87 8.34 -0.53 -2.50
CA LYS A 87 8.46 -0.31 -3.95
C LYS A 87 9.41 -1.27 -4.64
N SER A 88 10.50 -1.65 -3.97
CA SER A 88 11.40 -2.71 -4.44
C SER A 88 10.73 -4.08 -4.36
N ALA A 89 10.06 -4.39 -3.25
CA ALA A 89 9.35 -5.65 -3.03
C ALA A 89 8.21 -5.88 -4.03
N ALA A 90 7.47 -4.83 -4.42
CA ALA A 90 6.42 -4.93 -5.43
C ALA A 90 6.96 -5.23 -6.85
N LYS A 91 8.20 -4.84 -7.15
CA LYS A 91 8.87 -5.19 -8.42
C LYS A 91 9.38 -6.63 -8.42
N THR A 92 9.81 -7.12 -7.26
CA THR A 92 10.36 -8.47 -7.10
C THR A 92 9.29 -9.40 -6.54
N LYS A 93 8.45 -9.97 -7.42
CA LYS A 93 7.47 -11.06 -7.16
C LYS A 93 6.97 -11.07 -5.70
N GLY A 94 6.22 -10.02 -5.34
CA GLY A 94 5.79 -9.70 -3.97
C GLY A 94 4.71 -10.63 -3.41
N LEU A 95 3.61 -10.05 -2.91
CA LEU A 95 2.47 -10.78 -2.34
C LEU A 95 1.58 -11.42 -3.42
N GLY A 96 1.79 -11.09 -4.70
CA GLY A 96 1.05 -11.62 -5.84
C GLY A 96 -0.27 -10.88 -6.09
N ILE A 97 -0.49 -9.76 -5.42
CA ILE A 97 -1.71 -8.96 -5.54
C ILE A 97 -1.75 -8.25 -6.90
N ALA A 98 -0.59 -7.78 -7.40
CA ALA A 98 -0.49 -7.22 -8.74
C ALA A 98 -0.89 -8.23 -9.82
N ASP A 99 -0.48 -9.50 -9.68
CA ASP A 99 -0.82 -10.56 -10.64
C ASP A 99 -2.32 -10.89 -10.61
N MET A 100 -2.95 -10.84 -9.43
CA MET A 100 -4.40 -11.02 -9.29
C MET A 100 -5.18 -9.87 -9.92
N LEU A 101 -4.75 -8.62 -9.70
CA LEU A 101 -5.37 -7.44 -10.31
C LEU A 101 -5.22 -7.45 -11.83
N TYR A 102 -4.02 -7.75 -12.31
CA TYR A 102 -3.77 -7.91 -13.74
C TYR A 102 -4.74 -8.91 -14.37
N ARG A 103 -4.93 -10.10 -13.78
CA ARG A 103 -5.89 -11.10 -14.26
C ARG A 103 -7.36 -10.68 -14.23
N GLN A 104 -7.74 -9.75 -13.36
CA GLN A 104 -9.12 -9.27 -13.26
C GLN A 104 -9.42 -8.13 -14.25
N PHE A 105 -8.40 -7.40 -14.67
CA PHE A 105 -8.54 -6.24 -15.55
C PHE A 105 -8.00 -6.45 -16.97
N SER A 106 -7.30 -7.56 -17.24
CA SER A 106 -6.88 -8.00 -18.58
C SER A 106 -8.03 -8.57 -19.39
#